data_AF-A0A1J3CFG5-F1
#
_entry.id   AF-A0A1J3CFG5-F1
#
_cell.length_a   1.000
_cell.length_b   1.000
_cell.length_c   1.000
_cell.angle_alpha   90.00
_cell.angle_beta   90.00
_cell.angle_gamma   90.00
#
_symmetry.space_group_name_H-M   'P 1'
#
loop_
_entity.id
_entity.type
_entity.pdbx_description
1 polymer ?
#
loop_
_entity_poly.entity_id
_entity_poly.type
_entity_poly.pdbx_seq_one_letter_code
_entity_poly.pdbx_strand_id
1 'polypeptide(L)'
;GFYQPLLSFISLLLFADLSDSRLTPPVANSLQAMESRIMQASFCCFSSLDTALSSNSVNRYRLSFIASAPKPSSIVTRTTRSASRVLSMSKKDEGSNGLTYKDSGVDIDAGTELIRRIAKMAPGIGGFSGRIPRDDGYYSVFGVDGVGTKLKLAFETGMHETVGIDLVAMSVNDIVTCGAKPLAFLDYYGCGRLDVDLAETVIKGIVDACQLSGCTYGLLGGETAEMPGFYPKGEYDLVGFAYGEVKKESLIDGKNTVAGDVLIGLPSSGLHSNGFSLARRVVAESGFSLKDQLPGGSIPLGEALMAPTVLYVKQVLEIINKGGVKGMAHITGGGFTDNIPRVLPKGLGAVVHTDAWELPPLFSFIQKYGNVEDSEMRRTFNMGIGMVMVVSPEAALRILGEAENGDYVAYRIGQVIDGEGVTYL
;
A
#
# COMPACT_ATOMS: atom_id res chain seq x y z
N GLY A 1 -5.59 27.29 8.05
CA GLY A 1 -5.57 26.46 6.83
C GLY A 1 -5.77 24.97 7.04
N PHE A 2 -6.30 24.47 8.18
CA PHE A 2 -6.55 23.03 8.39
C PHE A 2 -8.04 22.65 8.54
N TYR A 3 -8.95 23.63 8.59
CA TYR A 3 -10.39 23.39 8.80
C TYR A 3 -11.20 23.34 7.50
N GLN A 4 -10.69 23.90 6.42
CA GLN A 4 -11.43 24.07 5.15
C GLN A 4 -11.67 22.75 4.40
N PRO A 5 -10.69 21.82 4.29
CA PRO A 5 -10.91 20.55 3.60
C PRO A 5 -11.86 19.62 4.35
N LEU A 6 -11.77 19.60 5.69
CA LEU A 6 -12.63 18.76 6.55
C LEU A 6 -14.08 19.24 6.52
N LEU A 7 -14.31 20.56 6.47
CA LEU A 7 -15.65 21.14 6.32
C LEU A 7 -16.24 20.87 4.94
N SER A 8 -15.44 20.92 3.87
CA SER A 8 -15.88 20.54 2.52
C SER A 8 -16.26 19.05 2.42
N PHE A 9 -15.53 18.17 3.12
CA PHE A 9 -15.81 16.74 3.17
C PHE A 9 -17.11 16.42 3.94
N ILE A 10 -17.31 17.08 5.08
CA ILE A 10 -18.55 16.94 5.88
C ILE A 10 -19.76 17.52 5.14
N SER A 11 -19.61 18.65 4.44
CA SER A 11 -20.67 19.22 3.61
C SER A 11 -21.05 18.30 2.45
N LEU A 12 -20.10 17.69 1.74
CA LEU A 12 -20.41 16.78 0.62
C LEU A 12 -21.19 15.53 1.09
N LEU A 13 -20.84 14.99 2.25
CA LEU A 13 -21.53 13.85 2.86
C LEU A 13 -22.95 14.21 3.32
N LEU A 14 -23.15 15.41 3.87
CA LEU A 14 -24.48 15.91 4.24
C LEU A 14 -25.36 16.24 3.03
N PHE A 15 -24.79 16.72 1.92
CA PHE A 15 -25.55 17.03 0.70
C PHE A 15 -26.01 15.79 -0.05
N ALA A 16 -25.25 14.68 0.02
CA ALA A 16 -25.64 13.40 -0.61
C ALA A 16 -26.84 12.73 0.09
N ASP A 17 -27.10 13.05 1.37
CA ASP A 17 -28.18 12.47 2.17
C ASP A 17 -29.47 13.33 2.16
N LEU A 18 -29.37 14.59 1.72
CA LEU A 18 -30.47 15.55 1.71
C LEU A 18 -31.29 15.56 0.41
N SER A 19 -30.86 14.85 -0.64
CA SER A 19 -31.62 14.78 -1.89
C SER A 19 -32.82 13.82 -1.87
N ASP A 20 -33.04 13.08 -0.77
CA ASP A 20 -34.07 12.02 -0.74
C ASP A 20 -34.98 12.00 0.51
N SER A 21 -35.14 13.10 1.24
CA SER A 21 -36.05 13.09 2.40
C SER A 21 -37.02 14.28 2.47
N ARG A 22 -38.31 13.93 2.51
CA ARG A 22 -39.42 14.79 2.95
C ARG A 22 -39.22 15.11 4.44
N LEU A 23 -38.50 16.17 4.75
CA LEU A 23 -38.25 16.60 6.12
C LEU A 23 -39.46 17.32 6.73
N THR A 24 -39.76 17.04 8.00
CA THR A 24 -40.84 17.71 8.75
C THR A 24 -40.41 19.11 9.23
N PRO A 25 -41.37 20.04 9.46
CA PRO A 25 -41.08 21.46 9.70
C PRO A 25 -40.05 21.79 10.81
N PRO A 26 -39.93 21.03 11.93
CA PRO A 26 -38.96 21.35 12.98
C PRO A 26 -37.50 21.14 12.57
N VAL A 27 -37.24 20.19 11.66
CA VAL A 27 -35.88 19.83 11.23
C VAL A 27 -35.37 20.83 10.18
N ALA A 28 -36.26 21.29 9.29
CA ALA A 28 -35.94 22.34 8.31
C ALA A 28 -35.54 23.67 8.98
N ASN A 29 -36.25 24.08 10.04
CA ASN A 29 -35.94 25.33 10.77
C ASN A 29 -34.60 25.27 11.52
N SER A 30 -34.22 24.08 12.00
CA SER A 30 -32.94 23.85 12.69
C SER A 30 -31.76 23.86 11.70
N LEU A 31 -31.96 23.33 10.50
CA LEU A 31 -30.99 23.35 9.40
C LEU A 31 -30.80 24.77 8.84
N GLN A 32 -31.87 25.55 8.65
CA GLN A 32 -31.77 26.95 8.21
C GLN A 32 -31.03 27.84 9.22
N ALA A 33 -31.22 27.59 10.52
CA ALA A 33 -30.47 28.27 11.58
C ALA A 33 -28.97 27.90 11.56
N MET A 34 -28.63 26.68 11.14
CA MET A 34 -27.26 26.20 11.01
C MET A 34 -26.58 26.77 9.75
N GLU A 35 -27.28 26.83 8.63
CA GLU A 35 -26.84 27.50 7.39
C GLU A 35 -26.56 28.99 7.61
N SER A 36 -27.45 29.69 8.34
CA SER A 36 -27.28 31.11 8.65
C SER A 36 -26.03 31.37 9.50
N ARG A 37 -25.71 30.46 10.43
CA ARG A 37 -24.50 30.55 11.27
C ARG A 37 -23.22 30.24 10.49
N ILE A 38 -23.26 29.29 9.56
CA ILE A 38 -22.11 28.96 8.69
C ILE A 38 -21.84 30.10 7.69
N MET A 39 -22.88 30.73 7.13
CA MET A 39 -22.73 31.93 6.29
C MET A 39 -22.21 33.13 7.09
N GLN A 40 -22.70 33.38 8.31
CA GLN A 40 -22.22 34.48 9.15
C GLN A 40 -20.74 34.31 9.55
N ALA A 41 -20.32 33.08 9.87
CA ALA A 41 -18.91 32.78 10.15
C ALA A 41 -18.01 33.00 8.93
N SER A 42 -18.52 32.73 7.72
CA SER A 42 -17.80 32.97 6.47
C SER A 42 -17.70 34.46 6.12
N PHE A 43 -18.76 35.26 6.38
CA PHE A 43 -18.76 36.71 6.13
C PHE A 43 -17.84 37.50 7.08
N CYS A 44 -17.72 37.10 8.35
CA CYS A 44 -16.79 37.75 9.30
C CYS A 44 -15.31 37.53 8.94
N CYS A 45 -14.97 36.41 8.29
CA CYS A 45 -13.62 36.18 7.79
C CYS A 45 -13.29 37.04 6.55
N PHE A 46 -14.28 37.38 5.72
CA PHE A 46 -14.06 38.20 4.53
C PHE A 46 -13.90 39.70 4.85
N SER A 47 -14.66 40.25 5.80
CA SER A 47 -14.50 41.66 6.21
C SER A 47 -13.16 41.95 6.90
N SER A 48 -12.52 40.92 7.46
CA SER A 48 -11.22 41.03 8.13
C SER A 48 -10.04 41.07 7.15
N LEU A 49 -10.20 40.58 5.92
CA LEU A 49 -9.15 40.62 4.88
C LEU A 49 -9.22 41.90 4.02
N ASP A 50 -10.40 42.46 3.78
CA ASP A 50 -10.54 43.71 3.00
C ASP A 50 -10.11 44.97 3.77
N THR A 51 -10.03 44.89 5.10
CA THR A 51 -9.54 46.01 5.94
C THR A 51 -8.00 46.06 6.01
N ALA A 52 -7.31 45.00 5.60
CA ALA A 52 -5.84 44.92 5.64
C ALA A 52 -5.15 45.33 4.31
N LEU A 53 -5.92 45.48 3.22
CA LEU A 53 -5.38 45.81 1.88
C LEU A 53 -5.72 47.22 1.38
N SER A 54 -6.34 48.09 2.20
CA SER A 54 -6.76 49.45 1.79
C SER A 54 -6.11 50.63 2.52
N SER A 55 -5.05 50.44 3.31
CA SER A 55 -4.32 51.56 3.94
C SER A 55 -2.93 51.81 3.34
N ASN A 56 -2.92 52.39 2.14
CA ASN A 56 -1.77 53.15 1.64
C ASN A 56 -1.68 54.48 2.40
N SER A 57 -0.75 54.60 3.36
CA SER A 57 -0.26 55.91 3.81
C SER A 57 1.22 56.05 3.45
N VAL A 58 1.47 56.76 2.36
CA VAL A 58 2.78 57.31 2.02
C VAL A 58 3.07 58.48 2.98
N ASN A 59 4.20 58.44 3.69
CA ASN A 59 4.83 59.68 4.15
C ASN A 59 6.37 59.58 4.13
N ARG A 60 6.97 60.63 3.57
CA ARG A 60 8.40 60.84 3.30
C ARG A 60 9.18 61.11 4.60
N TYR A 61 10.50 60.82 4.63
CA TYR A 61 11.60 61.80 4.82
C TYR A 61 13.01 61.14 4.95
N ARG A 62 13.91 61.58 4.06
CA ARG A 62 15.39 61.78 4.09
C ARG A 62 16.34 61.07 5.10
N LEU A 63 17.34 60.40 4.51
CA LEU A 63 18.82 60.51 4.66
C LEU A 63 19.46 60.93 6.00
N SER A 64 20.36 60.07 6.51
CA SER A 64 21.73 60.49 6.91
C SER A 64 22.72 59.30 6.91
N PHE A 65 23.91 59.57 6.37
CA PHE A 65 25.12 58.75 6.41
C PHE A 65 25.73 58.71 7.82
N ILE A 66 26.44 57.63 8.18
CA ILE A 66 27.83 57.67 8.73
C ILE A 66 28.41 56.24 8.67
N ALA A 67 29.66 56.18 8.23
CA ALA A 67 30.50 55.01 8.07
C ALA A 67 31.18 54.58 9.38
N SER A 68 31.55 53.31 9.50
CA SER A 68 32.92 52.89 9.91
C SER A 68 33.07 51.37 9.91
N ALA A 69 34.07 50.90 9.16
CA ALA A 69 34.72 49.61 9.35
C ALA A 69 35.83 49.75 10.42
N PRO A 70 36.39 48.63 10.92
CA PRO A 70 37.75 48.33 10.46
C PRO A 70 38.04 46.84 10.17
N LYS A 71 39.22 46.68 9.56
CA LYS A 71 39.79 45.59 8.74
C LYS A 71 40.75 44.66 9.55
N PRO A 72 41.37 43.63 8.90
CA PRO A 72 41.88 42.39 9.50
C PRO A 72 43.39 42.40 9.81
N SER A 73 43.91 41.32 10.38
CA SER A 73 45.35 40.98 10.33
C SER A 73 45.61 39.47 10.34
N SER A 74 46.83 39.10 9.99
CA SER A 74 47.23 38.02 9.08
C SER A 74 48.25 37.02 9.65
N ILE A 75 48.17 35.77 9.15
CA ILE A 75 49.25 34.84 8.75
C ILE A 75 50.38 34.49 9.75
N VAL A 76 50.52 33.19 10.05
CA VAL A 76 51.82 32.48 10.09
C VAL A 76 51.67 31.06 9.53
N THR A 77 52.55 30.71 8.58
CA THR A 77 52.76 29.41 7.95
C THR A 77 53.50 28.42 8.85
N ARG A 78 53.15 27.13 8.80
CA ARG A 78 54.11 26.04 9.07
C ARG A 78 53.71 24.74 8.37
N THR A 79 54.57 24.33 7.43
CA THR A 79 54.64 23.02 6.79
C THR A 79 55.03 21.94 7.79
N THR A 80 54.34 20.80 7.79
CA THR A 80 54.95 19.47 8.07
C THR A 80 54.18 18.34 7.37
N ARG A 81 54.95 17.34 6.96
CA ARG A 81 54.60 16.15 6.15
C ARG A 81 53.81 15.11 6.94
N SER A 82 53.04 14.30 6.19
CA SER A 82 52.87 12.85 6.31
C SER A 82 52.42 12.26 7.65
N ALA A 83 51.23 11.65 7.68
CA ALA A 83 51.08 10.20 7.88
C ALA A 83 49.60 9.81 7.79
N SER A 84 49.28 9.02 6.77
CA SER A 84 48.04 8.26 6.64
C SER A 84 47.85 7.39 7.88
N ARG A 85 46.86 7.69 8.72
CA ARG A 85 46.38 6.73 9.73
C ARG A 85 45.42 5.77 9.05
N VAL A 86 46.00 4.66 8.58
CA VAL A 86 45.31 3.39 8.41
C VAL A 86 44.73 3.02 9.76
N LEU A 87 43.44 3.25 9.96
CA LEU A 87 42.68 2.58 11.02
C LEU A 87 42.42 1.17 10.48
N SER A 88 43.26 0.23 10.94
CA SER A 88 43.01 -1.19 10.76
C SER A 88 41.69 -1.51 11.45
N MET A 89 40.64 -1.73 10.67
CA MET A 89 39.45 -2.40 11.16
C MET A 89 39.84 -3.84 11.43
N SER A 90 40.01 -4.14 12.71
CA SER A 90 40.06 -5.48 13.26
C SER A 90 38.89 -6.29 12.69
N LYS A 91 39.23 -7.37 11.99
CA LYS A 91 38.33 -8.45 11.58
C LYS A 91 37.37 -8.76 12.73
N LYS A 92 36.08 -8.51 12.50
CA LYS A 92 35.03 -9.13 13.30
C LYS A 92 34.87 -10.54 12.74
N ASP A 93 35.01 -11.53 13.61
CA ASP A 93 34.74 -12.92 13.30
C ASP A 93 33.33 -13.08 12.72
N GLU A 94 33.28 -13.79 11.61
CA GLU A 94 32.09 -14.19 10.87
C GLU A 94 31.32 -15.24 11.67
N GLY A 95 30.17 -14.84 12.22
CA GLY A 95 28.97 -15.67 12.18
C GLY A 95 28.13 -15.13 11.04
N SER A 96 28.01 -15.88 9.94
CA SER A 96 27.24 -15.48 8.75
C SER A 96 25.74 -15.52 9.05
N ASN A 97 25.22 -14.52 9.76
CA ASN A 97 23.78 -14.32 9.83
C ASN A 97 23.33 -13.74 8.48
N GLY A 98 22.37 -14.40 7.84
CA GLY A 98 21.75 -13.96 6.59
C GLY A 98 21.14 -12.56 6.68
N LEU A 99 20.95 -11.90 5.53
CA LEU A 99 20.27 -10.60 5.50
C LEU A 99 18.79 -10.75 5.91
N THR A 100 18.32 -9.90 6.81
CA THR A 100 16.90 -9.81 7.17
C THR A 100 16.23 -8.53 6.62
N TYR A 101 14.91 -8.53 6.57
CA TYR A 101 14.12 -7.35 6.20
C TYR A 101 14.28 -6.22 7.22
N LYS A 102 14.46 -6.58 8.49
CA LYS A 102 14.81 -5.64 9.56
C LYS A 102 16.17 -4.99 9.36
N ASP A 103 17.19 -5.74 8.92
CA ASP A 103 18.49 -5.14 8.59
C ASP A 103 18.37 -4.15 7.41
N SER A 104 17.38 -4.35 6.55
CA SER A 104 17.05 -3.43 5.45
C SER A 104 16.20 -2.23 5.86
N GLY A 105 15.97 -2.04 7.17
CA GLY A 105 15.32 -0.86 7.74
C GLY A 105 13.81 -0.97 7.94
N VAL A 106 13.21 -2.16 7.82
CA VAL A 106 11.76 -2.36 8.00
C VAL A 106 11.47 -3.35 9.14
N ASP A 107 10.77 -2.88 10.17
CA ASP A 107 10.45 -3.69 11.36
C ASP A 107 8.96 -4.12 11.36
N ILE A 108 8.70 -5.35 10.91
CA ILE A 108 7.35 -5.96 10.87
C ILE A 108 6.77 -6.13 12.28
N ASP A 109 7.61 -6.42 13.27
CA ASP A 109 7.19 -6.62 14.67
C ASP A 109 6.72 -5.30 15.29
N ALA A 110 7.42 -4.20 15.01
CA ALA A 110 7.00 -2.86 15.43
C ALA A 110 5.64 -2.47 14.82
N GLY A 111 5.43 -2.79 13.53
CA GLY A 111 4.13 -2.59 12.86
C GLY A 111 3.01 -3.41 13.53
N THR A 112 3.27 -4.68 13.79
CA THR A 112 2.31 -5.59 14.46
C THR A 112 1.95 -5.09 15.86
N GLU A 113 2.93 -4.63 16.63
CA GLU A 113 2.71 -4.06 17.96
C GLU A 113 1.89 -2.77 17.91
N LEU A 114 2.11 -1.91 16.91
CA LEU A 114 1.29 -0.72 16.70
C LEU A 114 -0.17 -1.08 16.41
N ILE A 115 -0.42 -2.03 15.52
CA ILE A 115 -1.78 -2.52 15.23
C ILE A 115 -2.43 -3.09 16.49
N ARG A 116 -1.70 -3.88 17.29
CA ARG A 116 -2.22 -4.42 18.56
C ARG A 116 -2.62 -3.30 19.54
N ARG A 117 -1.87 -2.20 19.59
CA ARG A 117 -2.20 -1.03 20.43
C ARG A 117 -3.41 -0.28 19.89
N ILE A 118 -3.46 -0.05 18.58
CA ILE A 118 -4.57 0.64 17.92
C ILE A 118 -5.88 -0.14 18.06
N ALA A 119 -5.85 -1.47 17.92
CA ALA A 119 -7.04 -2.32 18.06
C ALA A 119 -7.72 -2.18 19.43
N LYS A 120 -6.99 -1.76 20.48
CA LYS A 120 -7.57 -1.46 21.80
C LYS A 120 -8.37 -0.15 21.81
N MET A 121 -8.01 0.81 20.97
CA MET A 121 -8.65 2.13 20.85
C MET A 121 -9.74 2.13 19.75
N ALA A 122 -9.54 1.34 18.70
CA ALA A 122 -10.42 1.19 17.56
C ALA A 122 -10.64 -0.31 17.29
N PRO A 123 -11.62 -0.95 17.95
CA PRO A 123 -11.85 -2.40 17.87
C PRO A 123 -12.19 -2.95 16.48
N GLY A 124 -12.47 -2.07 15.51
CA GLY A 124 -12.72 -2.42 14.11
C GLY A 124 -11.49 -2.41 13.21
N ILE A 125 -10.29 -2.06 13.72
CA ILE A 125 -9.05 -2.09 12.95
C ILE A 125 -8.47 -3.52 12.91
N GLY A 126 -8.27 -4.03 11.69
CA GLY A 126 -7.69 -5.34 11.40
C GLY A 126 -8.20 -5.88 10.06
N GLY A 127 -7.38 -6.65 9.33
CA GLY A 127 -7.80 -7.33 8.09
C GLY A 127 -7.88 -6.47 6.83
N PHE A 128 -7.34 -5.25 6.85
CA PHE A 128 -7.18 -4.29 5.73
C PHE A 128 -8.44 -3.88 4.94
N SER A 129 -9.61 -4.46 5.24
CA SER A 129 -10.91 -4.11 4.68
C SER A 129 -11.81 -3.49 5.76
N GLY A 130 -11.69 -2.16 5.93
CA GLY A 130 -12.54 -1.42 6.85
C GLY A 130 -14.00 -1.44 6.37
N ARG A 131 -14.96 -1.70 7.25
CA ARG A 131 -16.37 -1.91 6.87
C ARG A 131 -17.32 -1.02 7.65
N ILE A 132 -18.28 -0.43 6.96
CA ILE A 132 -19.40 0.33 7.54
C ILE A 132 -20.71 -0.34 7.11
N PRO A 133 -21.56 -0.81 8.05
CA PRO A 133 -22.86 -1.36 7.70
C PRO A 133 -23.80 -0.25 7.18
N ARG A 134 -24.60 -0.58 6.16
CA ARG A 134 -25.66 0.27 5.59
C ARG A 134 -27.04 -0.33 5.89
N ASP A 135 -28.09 0.49 5.84
CA ASP A 135 -29.46 0.06 6.13
C ASP A 135 -30.11 -0.75 4.98
N ASP A 136 -29.56 -0.64 3.77
CA ASP A 136 -30.00 -1.36 2.56
C ASP A 136 -29.49 -2.81 2.47
N GLY A 137 -28.87 -3.34 3.53
CA GLY A 137 -28.34 -4.70 3.56
C GLY A 137 -26.92 -4.86 3.02
N TYR A 138 -26.20 -3.75 2.77
CA TYR A 138 -24.80 -3.80 2.33
C TYR A 138 -23.82 -3.40 3.44
N TYR A 139 -22.55 -3.69 3.21
CA TYR A 139 -21.41 -3.01 3.81
C TYR A 139 -20.74 -2.12 2.77
N SER A 140 -20.44 -0.88 3.14
CA SER A 140 -19.41 -0.08 2.49
C SER A 140 -18.04 -0.57 2.95
N VAL A 141 -17.14 -0.85 2.02
CA VAL A 141 -15.82 -1.43 2.28
C VAL A 141 -14.74 -0.48 1.77
N PHE A 142 -13.73 -0.24 2.59
CA PHE A 142 -12.64 0.69 2.33
C PHE A 142 -11.30 -0.02 2.49
N GLY A 143 -10.40 0.21 1.54
CA GLY A 143 -9.00 -0.22 1.59
C GLY A 143 -8.10 1.00 1.37
N VAL A 144 -6.99 1.07 2.08
CA VAL A 144 -6.00 2.14 1.94
C VAL A 144 -4.62 1.53 1.96
N ASP A 145 -3.83 1.81 0.92
CA ASP A 145 -2.45 1.33 0.85
C ASP A 145 -1.57 2.26 0.00
N GLY A 146 -0.25 2.05 0.08
CA GLY A 146 0.74 2.70 -0.76
C GLY A 146 1.56 1.67 -1.57
N VAL A 147 2.43 2.17 -2.45
CA VAL A 147 3.35 1.31 -3.22
C VAL A 147 4.57 0.90 -2.38
N GLY A 148 5.01 1.76 -1.47
CA GLY A 148 6.16 1.52 -0.62
C GLY A 148 7.50 1.59 -1.35
N THR A 149 8.51 0.85 -0.88
CA THR A 149 9.90 1.01 -1.32
C THR A 149 10.19 0.51 -2.74
N LYS A 150 9.21 -0.08 -3.43
CA LYS A 150 9.25 -0.33 -4.88
C LYS A 150 9.43 0.97 -5.68
N LEU A 151 8.91 2.10 -5.17
CA LEU A 151 9.10 3.43 -5.78
C LEU A 151 10.57 3.81 -5.95
N LYS A 152 11.44 3.41 -5.00
CA LYS A 152 12.88 3.66 -5.13
C LYS A 152 13.50 2.95 -6.32
N LEU A 153 12.98 1.76 -6.67
CA LEU A 153 13.42 1.04 -7.85
C LEU A 153 12.87 1.70 -9.12
N ALA A 154 11.62 2.15 -9.11
CA ALA A 154 11.05 2.92 -10.21
C ALA A 154 11.87 4.18 -10.54
N PHE A 155 12.34 4.93 -9.53
CA PHE A 155 13.21 6.09 -9.75
C PHE A 155 14.57 5.72 -10.35
N GLU A 156 15.11 4.56 -9.97
CA GLU A 156 16.41 4.08 -10.44
C GLU A 156 16.36 3.54 -11.87
N THR A 157 15.27 2.86 -12.23
CA THR A 157 15.07 2.27 -13.56
C THR A 157 14.40 3.19 -14.55
N GLY A 158 13.66 4.21 -14.08
CA GLY A 158 12.77 5.04 -14.89
C GLY A 158 11.47 4.36 -15.29
N MET A 159 11.13 3.20 -14.69
CA MET A 159 9.92 2.43 -15.01
C MET A 159 8.76 2.89 -14.12
N HIS A 160 7.94 3.81 -14.62
CA HIS A 160 6.86 4.45 -13.86
C HIS A 160 5.45 4.02 -14.32
N GLU A 161 5.36 3.44 -15.51
CA GLU A 161 4.13 3.13 -16.24
C GLU A 161 3.23 2.15 -15.47
N THR A 162 3.84 1.24 -14.70
CA THR A 162 3.14 0.17 -13.99
C THR A 162 2.95 0.43 -12.51
N VAL A 163 3.56 1.49 -11.96
CA VAL A 163 3.50 1.81 -10.53
C VAL A 163 2.07 2.16 -10.09
N GLY A 164 1.30 2.81 -10.96
CA GLY A 164 -0.12 3.06 -10.71
C GLY A 164 -0.95 1.78 -10.59
N ILE A 165 -0.54 0.69 -11.27
CA ILE A 165 -1.17 -0.62 -11.15
C ILE A 165 -0.88 -1.22 -9.79
N ASP A 166 0.36 -1.14 -9.31
CA ASP A 166 0.74 -1.59 -7.98
C ASP A 166 -0.11 -0.90 -6.90
N LEU A 167 -0.27 0.43 -6.99
CA LEU A 167 -1.06 1.21 -6.03
C LEU A 167 -2.50 0.71 -5.93
N VAL A 168 -3.17 0.56 -7.08
CA VAL A 168 -4.56 0.09 -7.13
C VAL A 168 -4.64 -1.35 -6.64
N ALA A 169 -3.77 -2.22 -7.11
CA ALA A 169 -3.78 -3.64 -6.79
C ALA A 169 -3.68 -3.91 -5.28
N MET A 170 -2.80 -3.20 -4.59
CA MET A 170 -2.64 -3.34 -3.14
C MET A 170 -3.97 -3.10 -2.41
N SER A 171 -4.67 -2.01 -2.76
CA SER A 171 -5.93 -1.64 -2.10
C SER A 171 -7.13 -2.48 -2.55
N VAL A 172 -7.28 -2.78 -3.85
CA VAL A 172 -8.46 -3.51 -4.36
C VAL A 172 -8.40 -5.00 -4.04
N ASN A 173 -7.20 -5.59 -4.00
CA ASN A 173 -7.02 -6.98 -3.60
C ASN A 173 -7.33 -7.18 -2.12
N ASP A 174 -7.12 -6.17 -1.27
CA ASP A 174 -7.51 -6.25 0.14
C ASP A 174 -9.03 -6.22 0.32
N ILE A 175 -9.75 -5.32 -0.34
CA ILE A 175 -11.21 -5.26 -0.17
C ILE A 175 -11.92 -6.48 -0.77
N VAL A 176 -11.39 -7.08 -1.84
CA VAL A 176 -12.02 -8.27 -2.44
C VAL A 176 -11.91 -9.51 -1.54
N THR A 177 -10.99 -9.53 -0.55
CA THR A 177 -10.89 -10.65 0.43
C THR A 177 -12.16 -10.87 1.26
N CYS A 178 -13.03 -9.86 1.36
CA CYS A 178 -14.33 -10.00 2.03
C CYS A 178 -15.50 -10.21 1.06
N GLY A 179 -15.20 -10.37 -0.24
CA GLY A 179 -16.18 -10.46 -1.32
C GLY A 179 -16.69 -9.12 -1.85
N ALA A 180 -16.06 -8.01 -1.47
CA ALA A 180 -16.47 -6.69 -1.94
C ALA A 180 -16.16 -6.49 -3.42
N LYS A 181 -17.13 -5.94 -4.14
CA LYS A 181 -16.93 -5.43 -5.49
C LYS A 181 -16.36 -4.01 -5.39
N PRO A 182 -15.17 -3.73 -5.96
CA PRO A 182 -14.66 -2.37 -6.06
C PRO A 182 -15.59 -1.50 -6.90
N LEU A 183 -15.85 -0.28 -6.44
CA LEU A 183 -16.69 0.70 -7.11
C LEU A 183 -15.88 1.92 -7.54
N ALA A 184 -14.99 2.41 -6.70
CA ALA A 184 -14.25 3.65 -6.95
C ALA A 184 -12.86 3.62 -6.32
N PHE A 185 -12.00 4.50 -6.83
CA PHE A 185 -10.65 4.73 -6.30
C PHE A 185 -10.39 6.23 -6.12
N LEU A 186 -9.59 6.59 -5.12
CA LEU A 186 -8.99 7.91 -4.99
C LEU A 186 -7.49 7.78 -4.78
N ASP A 187 -6.72 8.80 -5.18
CA ASP A 187 -5.28 8.81 -4.99
C ASP A 187 -4.77 10.09 -4.29
N TYR A 188 -3.60 9.97 -3.68
CA TYR A 188 -2.79 11.08 -3.21
C TYR A 188 -1.39 10.93 -3.78
N TYR A 189 -0.93 11.97 -4.48
CA TYR A 189 0.39 12.07 -5.08
C TYR A 189 1.21 13.14 -4.35
N GLY A 190 2.18 12.71 -3.54
CA GLY A 190 3.12 13.61 -2.88
C GLY A 190 4.44 13.66 -3.63
N CYS A 191 5.03 14.83 -3.89
CA CYS A 191 6.33 14.91 -4.56
C CYS A 191 7.15 16.12 -4.12
N GLY A 192 8.45 16.13 -4.40
CA GLY A 192 9.30 17.27 -4.06
C GLY A 192 9.03 18.46 -4.98
N ARG A 193 8.96 18.18 -6.28
CA ARG A 193 8.57 19.11 -7.34
C ARG A 193 7.78 18.32 -8.37
N LEU A 194 6.67 18.87 -8.82
CA LEU A 194 5.81 18.21 -9.80
C LEU A 194 6.50 18.18 -11.16
N ASP A 195 6.65 16.96 -11.67
CA ASP A 195 6.94 16.66 -13.06
C ASP A 195 5.64 16.14 -13.67
N VAL A 196 5.06 16.93 -14.59
CA VAL A 196 3.70 16.71 -15.10
C VAL A 196 3.64 15.46 -15.97
N ASP A 197 4.65 15.22 -16.82
CA ASP A 197 4.67 14.09 -17.74
C ASP A 197 4.83 12.76 -16.97
N LEU A 198 5.66 12.79 -15.92
CA LEU A 198 5.84 11.67 -15.01
C LEU A 198 4.55 11.39 -14.22
N ALA A 199 3.93 12.43 -13.64
CA ALA A 199 2.69 12.28 -12.90
C ALA A 199 1.56 11.75 -13.79
N GLU A 200 1.43 12.23 -15.03
CA GLU A 200 0.48 11.71 -16.02
C GLU A 200 0.71 10.22 -16.29
N THR A 201 1.96 9.81 -16.46
CA THR A 201 2.33 8.40 -16.68
C THR A 201 1.88 7.51 -15.53
N VAL A 202 2.10 7.95 -14.29
CA VAL A 202 1.69 7.21 -13.09
C VAL A 202 0.16 7.16 -12.96
N ILE A 203 -0.51 8.31 -13.12
CA ILE A 203 -1.97 8.42 -13.01
C ILE A 203 -2.66 7.58 -14.09
N LYS A 204 -2.11 7.51 -15.29
CA LYS A 204 -2.60 6.62 -16.34
C LYS A 204 -2.60 5.16 -15.90
N GLY A 205 -1.52 4.69 -15.25
CA GLY A 205 -1.48 3.35 -14.66
C GLY A 205 -2.57 3.11 -13.60
N ILE A 206 -2.89 4.12 -12.79
CA ILE A 206 -4.00 4.06 -11.81
C ILE A 206 -5.34 3.91 -12.54
N VAL A 207 -5.59 4.74 -13.56
CA VAL A 207 -6.83 4.70 -14.36
C VAL A 207 -7.00 3.34 -15.04
N ASP A 208 -5.95 2.83 -15.69
CA ASP A 208 -5.96 1.54 -16.37
C ASP A 208 -6.23 0.39 -15.37
N ALA A 209 -5.59 0.42 -14.20
CA ALA A 209 -5.81 -0.58 -13.15
C ALA A 209 -7.22 -0.54 -12.56
N CYS A 210 -7.81 0.64 -12.40
CA CYS A 210 -9.21 0.77 -11.97
C CYS A 210 -10.16 0.08 -12.96
N GLN A 211 -9.94 0.26 -14.26
CA GLN A 211 -10.72 -0.40 -15.32
C GLN A 211 -10.50 -1.92 -15.32
N LEU A 212 -9.24 -2.36 -15.22
CA LEU A 212 -8.91 -3.78 -15.16
C LEU A 212 -9.52 -4.47 -13.94
N SER A 213 -9.65 -3.76 -12.82
CA SER A 213 -10.27 -4.24 -11.58
C SER A 213 -11.80 -4.20 -11.59
N GLY A 214 -12.41 -3.62 -12.62
CA GLY A 214 -13.87 -3.47 -12.70
C GLY A 214 -14.44 -2.44 -11.72
N CYS A 215 -13.66 -1.43 -11.33
CA CYS A 215 -14.15 -0.30 -10.55
C CYS A 215 -15.20 0.47 -11.36
N THR A 216 -16.47 0.36 -10.97
CA THR A 216 -17.62 0.92 -11.72
C THR A 216 -17.45 2.41 -12.08
N TYR A 217 -16.89 3.21 -11.17
CA TYR A 217 -16.70 4.65 -11.32
C TYR A 217 -15.23 5.05 -11.58
N GLY A 218 -14.32 4.07 -11.67
CA GLY A 218 -12.90 4.33 -11.92
C GLY A 218 -12.21 5.16 -10.83
N LEU A 219 -11.25 5.99 -11.27
CA LEU A 219 -10.60 7.00 -10.44
C LEU A 219 -11.53 8.21 -10.30
N LEU A 220 -12.08 8.44 -9.11
CA LEU A 220 -13.06 9.49 -8.86
C LEU A 220 -12.44 10.87 -8.60
N GLY A 221 -11.21 10.88 -8.11
CA GLY A 221 -10.49 12.10 -7.78
C GLY A 221 -9.24 11.80 -6.97
N GLY A 222 -8.44 12.82 -6.76
CA GLY A 222 -7.21 12.72 -5.99
C GLY A 222 -6.67 14.07 -5.59
N GLU A 223 -5.53 14.05 -4.91
CA GLU A 223 -4.83 15.24 -4.45
C GLU A 223 -3.35 15.18 -4.90
N THR A 224 -2.78 16.33 -5.27
CA THR A 224 -1.37 16.44 -5.67
C THR A 224 -0.67 17.49 -4.82
N ALA A 225 0.34 17.07 -4.06
CA ALA A 225 1.05 17.92 -3.12
C ALA A 225 2.54 18.06 -3.47
N GLU A 226 2.98 19.30 -3.74
CA GLU A 226 4.40 19.64 -3.90
C GLU A 226 5.03 20.07 -2.57
N MET A 227 6.02 19.31 -2.09
CA MET A 227 6.68 19.47 -0.80
C MET A 227 8.22 19.34 -0.93
N PRO A 228 8.92 20.33 -1.49
CA PRO A 228 10.35 20.26 -1.82
C PRO A 228 11.29 20.11 -0.61
N GLY A 229 10.81 20.44 0.59
CA GLY A 229 11.55 20.23 1.84
C GLY A 229 11.34 18.84 2.46
N PHE A 230 10.42 18.05 1.92
CA PHE A 230 10.06 16.73 2.45
C PHE A 230 10.56 15.60 1.53
N TYR A 231 10.27 15.72 0.24
CA TYR A 231 10.68 14.72 -0.76
C TYR A 231 11.91 15.19 -1.53
N PRO A 232 12.90 14.30 -1.77
CA PRO A 232 14.00 14.57 -2.68
C PRO A 232 13.50 14.90 -4.09
N LYS A 233 14.31 15.63 -4.85
CA LYS A 233 13.99 15.98 -6.24
C LYS A 233 13.87 14.71 -7.08
N GLY A 234 12.78 14.61 -7.84
CA GLY A 234 12.49 13.47 -8.72
C GLY A 234 11.86 12.27 -8.00
N GLU A 235 11.63 12.38 -6.69
CA GLU A 235 10.92 11.35 -5.93
C GLU A 235 9.49 11.78 -5.64
N TYR A 236 8.59 10.80 -5.65
CA TYR A 236 7.19 10.94 -5.29
C TYR A 236 6.74 9.80 -4.37
N ASP A 237 5.63 9.97 -3.70
CA ASP A 237 4.95 8.97 -2.90
C ASP A 237 3.48 8.89 -3.30
N LEU A 238 2.90 7.71 -3.15
CA LEU A 238 1.54 7.40 -3.60
C LEU A 238 0.76 6.74 -2.47
N VAL A 239 -0.45 7.25 -2.24
CA VAL A 239 -1.44 6.60 -1.38
C VAL A 239 -2.74 6.43 -2.16
N GLY A 240 -3.32 5.25 -2.08
CA GLY A 240 -4.54 4.87 -2.78
C GLY A 240 -5.65 4.56 -1.79
N PHE A 241 -6.89 4.87 -2.19
CA PHE A 241 -8.08 4.64 -1.40
C PHE A 241 -9.12 3.92 -2.27
N ALA A 242 -9.31 2.62 -2.01
CA ALA A 242 -10.34 1.84 -2.68
C ALA A 242 -11.66 1.91 -1.90
N TYR A 243 -12.76 2.11 -2.62
CA TYR A 243 -14.11 1.97 -2.10
C TYR A 243 -14.84 0.86 -2.85
N GLY A 244 -15.52 -0.01 -2.11
CA GLY A 244 -16.36 -1.06 -2.67
C GLY A 244 -17.55 -1.38 -1.79
N GLU A 245 -18.35 -2.35 -2.21
CA GLU A 245 -19.50 -2.81 -1.44
C GLU A 245 -19.67 -4.32 -1.49
N VAL A 246 -20.25 -4.88 -0.43
CA VAL A 246 -20.63 -6.30 -0.34
C VAL A 246 -21.97 -6.43 0.36
N LYS A 247 -22.82 -7.34 -0.08
CA LYS A 247 -24.05 -7.69 0.63
C LYS A 247 -23.72 -8.35 1.97
N LYS A 248 -24.47 -8.03 3.03
CA LYS A 248 -24.20 -8.56 4.38
C LYS A 248 -24.24 -10.09 4.41
N GLU A 249 -25.16 -10.69 3.67
CA GLU A 249 -25.34 -12.14 3.55
C GLU A 249 -24.29 -12.84 2.68
N SER A 250 -23.59 -12.09 1.82
CA SER A 250 -22.52 -12.61 0.94
C SER A 250 -21.13 -12.33 1.49
N LEU A 251 -21.03 -11.74 2.67
CA LEU A 251 -19.76 -11.41 3.30
C LEU A 251 -18.93 -12.68 3.55
N ILE A 252 -17.69 -12.66 3.07
CA ILE A 252 -16.71 -13.71 3.31
C ILE A 252 -15.81 -13.25 4.46
N ASP A 253 -15.80 -14.00 5.56
CA ASP A 253 -15.11 -13.61 6.80
C ASP A 253 -14.39 -14.78 7.49
N GLY A 254 -14.33 -15.95 6.85
CA GLY A 254 -13.62 -17.12 7.39
C GLY A 254 -14.33 -17.87 8.50
N LYS A 255 -15.44 -17.37 9.05
CA LYS A 255 -16.05 -17.95 10.28
C LYS A 255 -16.56 -19.38 10.10
N ASN A 256 -16.87 -19.77 8.87
CA ASN A 256 -17.41 -21.09 8.52
C ASN A 256 -16.31 -22.07 8.07
N THR A 257 -15.04 -21.67 8.17
CA THR A 257 -13.88 -22.51 7.89
C THR A 257 -13.79 -23.64 8.93
N VAL A 258 -13.47 -24.84 8.47
CA VAL A 258 -13.27 -26.03 9.29
C VAL A 258 -11.98 -26.76 8.89
N ALA A 259 -11.46 -27.59 9.79
CA ALA A 259 -10.34 -28.48 9.45
C ALA A 259 -10.71 -29.37 8.24
N GLY A 260 -9.76 -29.54 7.31
CA GLY A 260 -9.97 -30.24 6.05
C GLY A 260 -10.42 -29.37 4.88
N ASP A 261 -10.78 -28.09 5.11
CA ASP A 261 -10.95 -27.14 4.01
C ASP A 261 -9.63 -26.95 3.25
N VAL A 262 -9.72 -26.69 1.95
CA VAL A 262 -8.57 -26.67 1.04
C VAL A 262 -8.07 -25.24 0.86
N LEU A 263 -6.75 -25.08 0.79
CA LEU A 263 -6.12 -23.82 0.41
C LEU A 263 -5.82 -23.83 -1.08
N ILE A 264 -6.41 -22.87 -1.79
CA ILE A 264 -6.11 -22.58 -3.19
C ILE A 264 -5.25 -21.33 -3.27
N GLY A 265 -4.09 -21.42 -3.92
CA GLY A 265 -3.19 -20.30 -4.18
C GLY A 265 -3.32 -19.79 -5.61
N LEU A 266 -3.42 -18.47 -5.76
CA LEU A 266 -3.34 -17.79 -7.06
C LEU A 266 -1.93 -17.21 -7.25
N PRO A 267 -1.28 -17.45 -8.40
CA PRO A 267 0.09 -17.03 -8.62
C PRO A 267 0.26 -15.51 -8.53
N SER A 268 1.37 -15.09 -7.96
CA SER A 268 1.90 -13.73 -8.05
C SER A 268 2.67 -13.53 -9.35
N SER A 269 2.94 -12.28 -9.70
CA SER A 269 3.82 -11.90 -10.83
C SER A 269 5.28 -11.72 -10.42
N GLY A 270 5.61 -11.90 -9.13
CA GLY A 270 6.89 -11.55 -8.53
C GLY A 270 6.68 -11.05 -7.10
N LEU A 271 7.47 -10.08 -6.65
CA LEU A 271 7.39 -9.56 -5.27
C LEU A 271 6.12 -8.75 -4.98
N HIS A 272 5.35 -8.41 -6.01
CA HIS A 272 4.24 -7.45 -5.95
C HIS A 272 4.74 -6.09 -5.47
N SER A 273 4.25 -5.59 -4.32
CA SER A 273 4.66 -4.31 -3.73
C SER A 273 5.29 -4.45 -2.34
N ASN A 274 5.78 -5.66 -1.98
CA ASN A 274 6.32 -5.95 -0.65
C ASN A 274 7.77 -6.48 -0.71
N GLY A 275 8.55 -6.26 0.35
CA GLY A 275 9.91 -6.79 0.46
C GLY A 275 11.01 -6.05 -0.32
N PHE A 276 10.67 -4.93 -0.97
CA PHE A 276 11.61 -4.20 -1.84
C PHE A 276 12.83 -3.62 -1.12
N SER A 277 12.73 -3.31 0.16
CA SER A 277 13.91 -2.86 0.93
C SER A 277 14.98 -3.95 0.99
N LEU A 278 14.59 -5.21 1.25
CA LEU A 278 15.51 -6.36 1.23
C LEU A 278 15.96 -6.69 -0.18
N ALA A 279 15.03 -6.75 -1.15
CA ALA A 279 15.40 -7.04 -2.54
C ALA A 279 16.44 -6.06 -3.08
N ARG A 280 16.25 -4.74 -2.88
CA ARG A 280 17.22 -3.71 -3.30
C ARG A 280 18.57 -3.86 -2.62
N ARG A 281 18.57 -4.20 -1.32
CA ARG A 281 19.81 -4.48 -0.59
C ARG A 281 20.55 -5.69 -1.15
N VAL A 282 19.84 -6.78 -1.43
CA VAL A 282 20.43 -7.97 -2.06
C VAL A 282 21.02 -7.62 -3.43
N VAL A 283 20.31 -6.87 -4.28
CA VAL A 283 20.87 -6.44 -5.58
C VAL A 283 22.18 -5.68 -5.37
N ALA A 284 22.20 -4.69 -4.47
CA ALA A 284 23.38 -3.86 -4.20
C ALA A 284 24.59 -4.67 -3.68
N GLU A 285 24.37 -5.75 -2.93
CA GLU A 285 25.42 -6.60 -2.37
C GLU A 285 25.79 -7.81 -3.27
N SER A 286 24.93 -8.18 -4.24
CA SER A 286 25.09 -9.36 -5.09
C SER A 286 26.14 -9.22 -6.20
N GLY A 287 26.52 -7.98 -6.55
CA GLY A 287 27.34 -7.68 -7.72
C GLY A 287 26.58 -7.69 -9.06
N PHE A 288 25.27 -7.94 -9.06
CA PHE A 288 24.41 -7.82 -10.24
C PHE A 288 23.94 -6.37 -10.45
N SER A 289 23.81 -5.99 -11.71
CA SER A 289 23.08 -4.80 -12.15
C SER A 289 21.61 -5.14 -12.45
N LEU A 290 20.73 -4.15 -12.36
CA LEU A 290 19.33 -4.26 -12.80
C LEU A 290 19.18 -4.62 -14.29
N LYS A 291 20.23 -4.40 -15.09
CA LYS A 291 20.27 -4.73 -16.52
C LYS A 291 20.75 -6.15 -16.80
N ASP A 292 21.31 -6.84 -15.81
CA ASP A 292 21.77 -8.21 -15.99
C ASP A 292 20.57 -9.15 -16.08
N GLN A 293 20.73 -10.23 -16.84
CA GLN A 293 19.71 -11.27 -16.92
C GLN A 293 19.50 -11.92 -15.56
N LEU A 294 18.24 -12.07 -15.14
CA LEU A 294 17.90 -12.79 -13.92
C LEU A 294 18.36 -14.26 -14.03
N PRO A 295 19.20 -14.77 -13.12
CA PRO A 295 19.57 -16.18 -13.11
C PRO A 295 18.33 -17.09 -13.01
N GLY A 296 18.20 -18.02 -13.96
CA GLY A 296 17.03 -18.91 -14.07
C GLY A 296 15.80 -18.27 -14.72
N GLY A 297 15.87 -17.00 -15.12
CA GLY A 297 14.81 -16.28 -15.83
C GLY A 297 15.19 -15.89 -17.27
N SER A 298 14.20 -15.41 -18.03
CA SER A 298 14.35 -14.97 -19.42
C SER A 298 14.45 -13.45 -19.60
N ILE A 299 14.24 -12.67 -18.52
CA ILE A 299 14.19 -11.21 -18.54
C ILE A 299 15.26 -10.59 -17.63
N PRO A 300 15.60 -9.29 -17.81
CA PRO A 300 16.47 -8.57 -16.90
C PRO A 300 15.95 -8.53 -15.45
N LEU A 301 16.87 -8.48 -14.49
CA LEU A 301 16.57 -8.43 -13.07
C LEU A 301 15.67 -7.24 -12.69
N GLY A 302 15.93 -6.06 -13.25
CA GLY A 302 15.14 -4.86 -13.03
C GLY A 302 13.70 -5.02 -13.53
N GLU A 303 13.51 -5.64 -14.69
CA GLU A 303 12.17 -5.92 -15.24
C GLU A 303 11.42 -6.94 -14.37
N ALA A 304 12.08 -8.00 -13.91
CA ALA A 304 11.48 -8.98 -13.01
C ALA A 304 11.05 -8.37 -11.67
N LEU A 305 11.86 -7.47 -11.10
CA LEU A 305 11.52 -6.74 -9.88
C LEU A 305 10.39 -5.71 -10.10
N MET A 306 10.33 -5.09 -11.27
CA MET A 306 9.32 -4.07 -11.61
C MET A 306 8.01 -4.64 -12.18
N ALA A 307 7.86 -5.97 -12.25
CA ALA A 307 6.62 -6.60 -12.66
C ALA A 307 5.43 -6.05 -11.82
N PRO A 308 4.32 -5.61 -12.45
CA PRO A 308 3.18 -5.06 -11.72
C PRO A 308 2.51 -6.12 -10.87
N THR A 309 1.99 -5.70 -9.72
CA THR A 309 1.14 -6.52 -8.85
C THR A 309 -0.09 -7.01 -9.60
N VAL A 310 -0.44 -8.28 -9.39
CA VAL A 310 -1.58 -8.91 -10.07
C VAL A 310 -2.89 -8.36 -9.51
N LEU A 311 -3.83 -8.02 -10.40
CA LEU A 311 -5.19 -7.63 -10.05
C LEU A 311 -6.09 -8.87 -10.00
N TYR A 312 -6.40 -9.36 -8.80
CA TYR A 312 -7.16 -10.61 -8.63
C TYR A 312 -8.68 -10.44 -8.71
N VAL A 313 -9.18 -9.21 -8.69
CA VAL A 313 -10.60 -8.89 -8.47
C VAL A 313 -11.54 -9.66 -9.39
N LYS A 314 -11.29 -9.66 -10.70
CA LYS A 314 -12.18 -10.35 -11.67
C LYS A 314 -12.23 -11.86 -11.45
N GLN A 315 -11.06 -12.49 -11.37
CA GLN A 315 -10.94 -13.93 -11.15
C GLN A 315 -11.58 -14.34 -9.81
N VAL A 316 -11.30 -13.60 -8.74
CA VAL A 316 -11.81 -13.89 -7.41
C VAL A 316 -13.33 -13.72 -7.34
N LEU A 317 -13.89 -12.63 -7.87
CA LEU A 317 -15.35 -12.44 -7.89
C LEU A 317 -16.05 -13.51 -8.73
N GLU A 318 -15.45 -13.97 -9.82
CA GLU A 318 -15.97 -15.09 -10.60
C GLU A 318 -16.02 -16.39 -9.76
N ILE A 319 -14.93 -16.73 -9.07
CA ILE A 319 -14.87 -17.91 -8.19
C ILE A 319 -15.91 -17.79 -7.05
N ILE A 320 -16.02 -16.62 -6.44
CA ILE A 320 -17.00 -16.34 -5.37
C ILE A 320 -18.43 -16.56 -5.85
N ASN A 321 -18.78 -16.08 -7.05
CA ASN A 321 -20.12 -16.22 -7.62
C ASN A 321 -20.52 -17.69 -7.85
N LYS A 322 -19.53 -18.58 -8.03
CA LYS A 322 -19.74 -20.01 -8.13
C LYS A 322 -19.88 -20.69 -6.74
N GLY A 323 -19.57 -19.99 -5.65
CA GLY A 323 -19.80 -20.42 -4.26
C GLY A 323 -18.72 -21.33 -3.66
N GLY A 324 -18.80 -21.59 -2.35
CA GLY A 324 -17.88 -22.49 -1.64
C GLY A 324 -16.57 -21.86 -1.14
N VAL A 325 -16.37 -20.56 -1.37
CA VAL A 325 -15.31 -19.76 -0.75
C VAL A 325 -15.72 -19.37 0.66
N LYS A 326 -14.84 -19.66 1.63
CA LYS A 326 -15.11 -19.44 3.07
C LYS A 326 -14.25 -18.33 3.65
N GLY A 327 -13.04 -18.17 3.14
CA GLY A 327 -12.08 -17.14 3.56
C GLY A 327 -11.08 -16.83 2.45
N MET A 328 -10.45 -15.66 2.51
CA MET A 328 -9.38 -15.26 1.61
C MET A 328 -8.31 -14.47 2.35
N ALA A 329 -7.07 -14.57 1.89
CA ALA A 329 -5.94 -13.82 2.38
C ALA A 329 -5.12 -13.28 1.19
N HIS A 330 -5.02 -11.96 1.10
CA HIS A 330 -4.07 -11.29 0.20
C HIS A 330 -2.67 -11.40 0.82
N ILE A 331 -1.71 -11.94 0.07
CA ILE A 331 -0.38 -12.26 0.58
C ILE A 331 0.57 -11.09 0.33
N THR A 332 0.70 -10.23 1.34
CA THR A 332 1.52 -9.02 1.33
C THR A 332 2.69 -9.15 2.31
N GLY A 333 3.08 -8.07 2.99
CA GLY A 333 4.07 -8.11 4.08
C GLY A 333 3.66 -9.11 5.17
N GLY A 334 4.62 -9.89 5.67
CA GLY A 334 4.37 -11.00 6.60
C GLY A 334 4.11 -12.35 5.91
N GLY A 335 3.97 -12.36 4.58
CA GLY A 335 3.86 -13.57 3.76
C GLY A 335 2.73 -14.50 4.20
N PHE A 336 2.90 -15.81 4.04
CA PHE A 336 1.85 -16.76 4.45
C PHE A 336 1.66 -16.78 5.97
N THR A 337 2.76 -16.68 6.73
CA THR A 337 2.79 -16.79 8.20
C THR A 337 1.84 -15.81 8.86
N ASP A 338 1.85 -14.56 8.42
CA ASP A 338 1.07 -13.51 9.06
C ASP A 338 -0.29 -13.28 8.40
N ASN A 339 -0.44 -13.57 7.10
CA ASN A 339 -1.67 -13.25 6.36
C ASN A 339 -2.73 -14.36 6.42
N ILE A 340 -2.36 -15.65 6.29
CA ILE A 340 -3.34 -16.75 6.30
C ILE A 340 -4.08 -16.85 7.65
N PRO A 341 -3.42 -16.78 8.83
CA PRO A 341 -4.12 -16.91 10.11
C PRO A 341 -5.18 -15.83 10.38
N ARG A 342 -5.11 -14.67 9.71
CA ARG A 342 -6.05 -13.56 9.91
C ARG A 342 -7.48 -13.90 9.49
N VAL A 343 -7.65 -14.86 8.59
CA VAL A 343 -8.96 -15.31 8.11
C VAL A 343 -9.38 -16.65 8.71
N LEU A 344 -8.56 -17.27 9.55
CA LEU A 344 -8.90 -18.54 10.20
C LEU A 344 -9.55 -18.30 11.56
N PRO A 345 -10.63 -19.05 11.89
CA PRO A 345 -11.17 -19.10 13.25
C PRO A 345 -10.10 -19.53 14.27
N LYS A 346 -10.27 -19.13 15.53
CA LYS A 346 -9.42 -19.59 16.63
C LYS A 346 -9.42 -21.11 16.74
N GLY A 347 -8.25 -21.68 17.00
CA GLY A 347 -8.06 -23.14 17.06
C GLY A 347 -7.92 -23.82 15.70
N LEU A 348 -7.92 -23.06 14.59
CA LEU A 348 -7.54 -23.54 13.27
C LEU A 348 -6.24 -22.92 12.78
N GLY A 349 -5.44 -23.74 12.10
CA GLY A 349 -4.22 -23.37 11.42
C GLY A 349 -4.20 -23.85 9.97
N ALA A 350 -3.06 -23.66 9.32
CA ALA A 350 -2.88 -24.05 7.92
C ALA A 350 -1.60 -24.90 7.75
N VAL A 351 -1.69 -25.90 6.88
CA VAL A 351 -0.52 -26.57 6.29
C VAL A 351 -0.36 -26.06 4.87
N VAL A 352 0.85 -25.63 4.52
CA VAL A 352 1.22 -25.19 3.17
C VAL A 352 2.32 -26.10 2.64
N HIS A 353 2.06 -26.71 1.48
CA HIS A 353 3.01 -27.53 0.73
C HIS A 353 3.82 -26.63 -0.20
N THR A 354 5.09 -26.43 0.13
CA THR A 354 5.94 -25.46 -0.58
C THR A 354 6.41 -25.96 -1.95
N ASP A 355 6.24 -27.24 -2.23
CA ASP A 355 6.52 -27.91 -3.50
C ASP A 355 5.30 -27.97 -4.44
N ALA A 356 4.15 -27.40 -4.04
CA ALA A 356 2.91 -27.46 -4.82
C ALA A 356 2.87 -26.50 -6.03
N TRP A 357 3.83 -25.58 -6.14
CA TRP A 357 4.00 -24.71 -7.31
C TRP A 357 5.48 -24.49 -7.59
N GLU A 358 5.80 -24.07 -8.81
CA GLU A 358 7.16 -23.70 -9.17
C GLU A 358 7.51 -22.34 -8.57
N LEU A 359 8.55 -22.29 -7.74
CA LEU A 359 9.03 -21.04 -7.15
C LEU A 359 9.63 -20.13 -8.24
N PRO A 360 9.11 -18.91 -8.45
CA PRO A 360 9.66 -18.02 -9.46
C PRO A 360 11.15 -17.71 -9.23
N PRO A 361 12.00 -17.66 -10.28
CA PRO A 361 13.45 -17.52 -10.16
C PRO A 361 13.91 -16.31 -9.34
N LEU A 362 13.11 -15.25 -9.29
CA LEU A 362 13.40 -14.04 -8.53
C LEU A 362 13.55 -14.31 -7.02
N PHE A 363 12.74 -15.21 -6.45
CA PHE A 363 12.86 -15.56 -5.03
C PHE A 363 14.13 -16.36 -4.76
N SER A 364 14.45 -17.33 -5.63
CA SER A 364 15.69 -18.10 -5.57
C SER A 364 16.93 -17.21 -5.70
N PHE A 365 16.87 -16.17 -6.55
CA PHE A 365 17.92 -15.16 -6.66
C PHE A 365 18.09 -14.41 -5.33
N ILE A 366 17.01 -13.84 -4.79
CA ILE A 366 17.07 -13.07 -3.54
C ILE A 366 17.61 -13.93 -2.39
N GLN A 367 17.11 -15.15 -2.27
CA GLN A 367 17.53 -16.07 -1.23
C GLN A 367 19.02 -16.39 -1.32
N LYS A 368 19.49 -16.80 -2.51
CA LYS A 368 20.87 -17.21 -2.73
C LYS A 368 21.86 -16.06 -2.54
N TYR A 369 21.61 -14.92 -3.18
CA TYR A 369 22.56 -13.80 -3.17
C TYR A 369 22.46 -12.92 -1.93
N GLY A 370 21.34 -12.98 -1.21
CA GLY A 370 21.20 -12.33 0.11
C GLY A 370 21.54 -13.24 1.29
N ASN A 371 21.82 -14.51 1.04
CA ASN A 371 21.94 -15.56 2.07
C ASN A 371 20.75 -15.52 3.05
N VAL A 372 19.53 -15.29 2.54
CA VAL A 372 18.33 -15.07 3.37
C VAL A 372 17.80 -16.40 3.86
N GLU A 373 17.53 -16.51 5.17
CA GLU A 373 16.97 -17.73 5.74
C GLU A 373 15.55 -18.03 5.19
N ASP A 374 15.21 -19.30 5.09
CA ASP A 374 13.90 -19.78 4.63
C ASP A 374 12.72 -19.14 5.36
N SER A 375 12.81 -19.00 6.69
CA SER A 375 11.79 -18.35 7.51
C SER A 375 11.63 -16.87 7.16
N GLU A 376 12.73 -16.18 6.88
CA GLU A 376 12.71 -14.77 6.52
C GLU A 376 12.19 -14.55 5.10
N MET A 377 12.53 -15.45 4.16
CA MET A 377 11.96 -15.47 2.82
C MET A 377 10.42 -15.59 2.88
N ARG A 378 9.91 -16.57 3.62
CA ARG A 378 8.45 -16.82 3.77
C ARG A 378 7.71 -15.74 4.54
N ARG A 379 8.40 -14.99 5.40
CA ARG A 379 7.83 -13.87 6.16
C ARG A 379 7.85 -12.56 5.36
N THR A 380 8.86 -12.35 4.52
CA THR A 380 9.01 -11.09 3.79
C THR A 380 8.26 -11.10 2.47
N PHE A 381 8.24 -12.25 1.80
CA PHE A 381 7.76 -12.38 0.42
C PHE A 381 6.56 -13.32 0.31
N ASN A 382 5.81 -13.16 -0.78
CA ASN A 382 4.67 -13.99 -1.13
C ASN A 382 5.06 -15.37 -1.71
N MET A 383 6.37 -15.60 -1.94
CA MET A 383 6.94 -16.86 -2.44
C MET A 383 6.29 -17.42 -3.70
N GLY A 384 5.69 -16.56 -4.54
CA GLY A 384 5.06 -16.97 -5.79
C GLY A 384 3.53 -17.01 -5.75
N ILE A 385 2.88 -16.86 -4.59
CA ILE A 385 1.42 -16.88 -4.46
C ILE A 385 0.94 -15.57 -3.85
N GLY A 386 0.17 -14.77 -4.60
CA GLY A 386 -0.28 -13.45 -4.15
C GLY A 386 -1.64 -13.44 -3.47
N MET A 387 -2.47 -14.47 -3.66
CA MET A 387 -3.78 -14.60 -3.03
C MET A 387 -4.02 -16.05 -2.62
N VAL A 388 -4.54 -16.26 -1.42
CA VAL A 388 -4.94 -17.58 -0.91
C VAL A 388 -6.44 -17.58 -0.63
N MET A 389 -7.14 -18.61 -1.09
CA MET A 389 -8.56 -18.83 -0.85
C MET A 389 -8.74 -20.11 -0.02
N VAL A 390 -9.50 -20.01 1.06
CA VAL A 390 -9.97 -21.14 1.86
C VAL A 390 -11.32 -21.57 1.32
N VAL A 391 -11.41 -22.79 0.82
CA VAL A 391 -12.60 -23.30 0.10
C VAL A 391 -13.00 -24.68 0.58
N SER A 392 -14.27 -25.05 0.35
CA SER A 392 -14.69 -26.44 0.59
C SER A 392 -14.00 -27.42 -0.38
N PRO A 393 -13.86 -28.71 -0.04
CA PRO A 393 -13.28 -29.72 -0.94
C PRO A 393 -13.95 -29.78 -2.32
N GLU A 394 -15.28 -29.61 -2.39
CA GLU A 394 -16.04 -29.62 -3.64
C GLU A 394 -15.72 -28.40 -4.50
N ALA A 395 -15.60 -27.23 -3.86
CA ALA A 395 -15.21 -26.00 -4.55
C ALA A 395 -13.77 -26.08 -5.06
N ALA A 396 -12.85 -26.68 -4.29
CA ALA A 396 -11.48 -26.92 -4.73
C ALA A 396 -11.42 -27.78 -6.00
N LEU A 397 -12.15 -28.89 -6.04
CA LEU A 397 -12.27 -29.77 -7.21
C LEU A 397 -12.68 -29.00 -8.47
N ARG A 398 -13.69 -28.13 -8.36
CA ARG A 398 -14.14 -27.31 -9.47
C ARG A 398 -13.11 -26.27 -9.88
N ILE A 399 -12.55 -25.52 -8.92
CA ILE A 399 -11.57 -24.45 -9.20
C ILE A 399 -10.33 -25.01 -9.90
N LEU A 400 -9.85 -26.16 -9.44
CA LEU A 400 -8.70 -26.83 -10.05
C LEU A 400 -9.05 -27.40 -11.43
N GLY A 401 -10.25 -27.94 -11.63
CA GLY A 401 -10.71 -28.39 -12.95
C GLY A 401 -10.84 -27.24 -13.97
N GLU A 402 -11.32 -26.07 -13.55
CA GLU A 402 -11.34 -24.85 -14.39
C GLU A 402 -9.91 -24.40 -14.73
N ALA A 403 -8.98 -24.48 -13.77
CA ALA A 403 -7.58 -24.17 -14.01
C ALA A 403 -6.91 -25.13 -15.00
N GLU A 404 -7.21 -26.44 -14.92
CA GLU A 404 -6.74 -27.45 -15.88
C GLU A 404 -7.29 -27.23 -17.30
N ASN A 405 -8.50 -26.67 -17.43
CA ASN A 405 -9.09 -26.29 -18.71
C ASN A 405 -8.47 -25.02 -19.32
N GLY A 406 -7.62 -24.31 -18.57
CA GLY A 406 -6.94 -23.10 -19.01
C GLY A 406 -7.74 -21.81 -18.81
N ASP A 407 -8.81 -21.82 -18.01
CA ASP A 407 -9.61 -20.61 -17.71
C ASP A 407 -8.79 -19.60 -16.90
N TYR A 408 -7.94 -20.10 -16.00
CA TYR A 408 -7.00 -19.33 -15.19
C TYR A 408 -5.96 -20.26 -14.54
N VAL A 409 -5.00 -19.71 -13.78
CA VAL A 409 -4.02 -20.50 -13.02
C VAL A 409 -4.37 -20.47 -11.54
N ALA A 410 -4.40 -21.65 -10.92
CA ALA A 410 -4.61 -21.84 -9.49
C ALA A 410 -3.95 -23.14 -9.03
N TYR A 411 -3.46 -23.17 -7.79
CA TYR A 411 -2.77 -24.32 -7.22
C TYR A 411 -3.45 -24.78 -5.94
N ARG A 412 -3.53 -26.09 -5.72
CA ARG A 412 -3.80 -26.62 -4.39
C ARG A 412 -2.52 -26.52 -3.57
N ILE A 413 -2.46 -25.55 -2.67
CA ILE A 413 -1.24 -25.27 -1.91
C ILE A 413 -1.24 -25.87 -0.51
N GLY A 414 -2.37 -26.43 -0.05
CA GLY A 414 -2.47 -26.84 1.34
C GLY A 414 -3.88 -27.14 1.81
N GLN A 415 -4.03 -27.17 3.13
CA GLN A 415 -5.30 -27.38 3.80
C GLN A 415 -5.33 -26.77 5.19
N VAL A 416 -6.54 -26.54 5.70
CA VAL A 416 -6.79 -26.13 7.08
C VAL A 416 -6.66 -27.34 8.00
N ILE A 417 -6.05 -27.15 9.16
CA ILE A 417 -5.85 -28.15 10.20
C ILE A 417 -6.29 -27.62 11.56
N ASP A 418 -6.50 -28.52 12.52
CA ASP A 418 -6.60 -28.15 13.93
C ASP A 418 -5.26 -27.59 14.42
N GLY A 419 -5.28 -26.52 15.22
CA GLY A 419 -4.07 -25.87 15.75
C GLY A 419 -4.07 -24.36 15.53
N GLU A 420 -2.91 -23.71 15.61
CA GLU A 420 -2.79 -22.28 15.30
C GLU A 420 -1.55 -22.03 14.44
N GLY A 421 -1.61 -20.98 13.61
CA GLY A 421 -0.51 -20.56 12.75
C GLY A 421 -0.40 -21.35 11.45
N VAL A 422 0.79 -21.30 10.84
CA VAL A 422 1.10 -21.92 9.55
C VAL A 422 2.25 -22.90 9.71
N THR A 423 2.06 -24.13 9.22
CA THR A 423 3.10 -25.16 9.10
C THR A 423 3.47 -25.32 7.63
N TYR A 424 4.78 -25.37 7.35
CA TYR A 424 5.31 -25.57 6.00
C TYR A 424 5.77 -27.02 5.86
N LEU A 425 5.37 -27.67 4.77
CA LEU A 425 5.80 -29.00 4.38
C LEU A 425 6.54 -28.99 3.05
#